data_AF-M3H4N1-F1
#
_entry.id   AF-M3H4N1-F1
#
_cell.length_a   1.000
_cell.length_b   1.000
_cell.length_c   1.000
_cell.angle_alpha   90.00
_cell.angle_beta   90.00
_cell.angle_gamma   90.00
#
_symmetry.space_group_name_H-M   'P 1'
#
loop_
_entity.id
_entity.type
_entity.pdbx_description
1 polymer ?
#
loop_
_entity_poly.entity_id
_entity_poly.type
_entity_poly.pdbx_seq_one_letter_code
_entity_poly.pdbx_strand_id
1 'polypeptide(L)'
;MKQYLIRIFSYGFLVWLIPFIVAIPFYSRDGKLQTDLFLFKTVMLLVGNFTGCILLASLALKISGKKFSILLSTGLIWLAINWGLDFLILLPMSKMNAGDYFIQIGLRYLTMIFISSTIGWVTDRSINK
;
A
#
# COMPACT_ATOMS: atom_id res chain seq x y z
N MET A 1 16.81 11.24 2.33
CA MET A 1 15.63 10.66 3.02
C MET A 1 14.82 11.72 3.78
N LYS A 2 15.42 12.50 4.71
CA LYS A 2 14.70 13.51 5.52
C LYS A 2 13.78 14.43 4.71
N GLN A 3 14.27 14.95 3.58
CA GLN A 3 13.49 15.82 2.68
C GLN A 3 12.23 15.19 2.06
N TYR A 4 12.12 13.86 2.05
CA TYR A 4 11.00 13.14 1.46
C TYR A 4 10.10 12.47 2.51
N LEU A 5 10.45 12.54 3.81
CA LEU A 5 9.75 11.81 4.87
C LEU A 5 8.26 12.11 4.90
N ILE A 6 7.87 13.40 4.90
CA ILE A 6 6.46 13.79 4.91
C ILE A 6 5.71 13.15 3.75
N ARG A 7 6.28 13.20 2.53
CA ARG A 7 5.67 12.56 1.36
C ARG A 7 5.57 11.04 1.51
N ILE A 8 6.63 10.39 2.01
CA ILE A 8 6.66 8.94 2.23
C ILE A 8 5.54 8.54 3.20
N PHE A 9 5.41 9.20 4.35
CA PHE A 9 4.38 8.89 5.33
C PHE A 9 2.97 9.20 4.81
N SER A 10 2.76 10.38 4.22
CA SER A 10 1.46 10.76 3.65
C SER A 10 1.04 9.80 2.54
N TYR A 11 1.95 9.39 1.67
CA TYR A 11 1.64 8.44 0.60
C TYR A 11 1.35 7.05 1.14
N GLY A 12 2.11 6.57 2.14
CA GLY A 12 1.84 5.28 2.79
C GLY A 12 0.44 5.24 3.42
N PHE A 13 0.02 6.34 4.04
CA PHE A 13 -1.34 6.51 4.56
C PHE A 13 -2.39 6.55 3.44
N LEU A 14 -2.13 7.26 2.33
CA LEU A 14 -3.05 7.33 1.19
C LEU A 14 -3.25 5.96 0.51
N VAL A 15 -2.20 5.13 0.42
CA VAL A 15 -2.32 3.76 -0.13
C VAL A 15 -3.28 2.90 0.70
N TRP A 16 -3.41 3.17 2.00
CA TRP A 16 -4.39 2.51 2.86
C TRP A 16 -5.77 3.16 2.75
N LEU A 17 -5.81 4.49 2.85
CA LEU A 17 -7.06 5.28 2.91
C LEU A 17 -7.89 5.16 1.63
N ILE A 18 -7.25 5.16 0.45
CA ILE A 18 -7.97 5.13 -0.82
C ILE A 18 -8.76 3.82 -0.99
N PRO A 19 -8.15 2.62 -0.87
CA PRO A 19 -8.91 1.37 -0.84
C PRO A 19 -9.97 1.35 0.25
N PHE A 20 -9.68 1.86 1.45
CA PHE A 20 -10.65 1.93 2.54
C PHE A 20 -11.90 2.75 2.18
N ILE A 21 -11.72 3.94 1.57
CA ILE A 21 -12.83 4.77 1.09
C ILE A 21 -13.59 4.05 -0.03
N VAL A 22 -12.88 3.43 -0.97
CA VAL A 22 -13.49 2.67 -2.07
C VAL A 22 -14.24 1.43 -1.55
N ALA A 23 -13.91 0.91 -0.37
CA ALA A 23 -14.62 -0.20 0.25
C ALA A 23 -16.02 0.20 0.76
N ILE A 24 -16.20 1.43 1.23
CA ILE A 24 -17.46 1.91 1.83
C ILE A 24 -18.72 1.58 0.99
N PRO A 25 -18.78 1.89 -0.33
CA PRO A 25 -19.96 1.59 -1.13
C PRO A 25 -20.25 0.09 -1.32
N PHE A 26 -19.32 -0.81 -0.99
CA PHE A 26 -19.56 -2.25 -1.02
C PHE A 26 -20.29 -2.78 0.22
N TYR A 27 -20.44 -1.95 1.26
CA TYR A 27 -21.11 -2.31 2.49
C TYR A 27 -22.47 -1.62 2.62
N SER A 28 -23.44 -2.34 3.16
CA SER A 28 -24.74 -1.80 3.53
C SER A 28 -24.63 -0.91 4.77
N ARG A 29 -25.69 -0.16 5.08
CA ARG A 29 -25.76 0.66 6.31
C ARG A 29 -25.67 -0.16 7.59
N ASP A 30 -26.07 -1.43 7.56
CA ASP A 30 -25.93 -2.40 8.64
C ASP A 30 -24.58 -3.13 8.65
N GLY A 31 -23.63 -2.72 7.79
CA GLY A 31 -22.26 -3.24 7.78
C GLY A 31 -22.10 -4.60 7.12
N LYS A 32 -23.06 -5.05 6.31
CA LYS A 32 -22.96 -6.30 5.55
C LYS A 32 -22.39 -6.04 4.17
N LEU A 33 -21.47 -6.90 3.74
CA LEU A 33 -20.94 -6.86 2.39
C LEU A 33 -22.07 -7.16 1.40
N GLN A 34 -22.29 -6.27 0.43
CA GLN A 34 -23.37 -6.36 -0.56
C GLN A 34 -22.93 -7.04 -1.86
N THR A 35 -21.71 -7.56 -1.91
CA THR A 35 -21.12 -8.21 -3.07
C THR A 35 -20.44 -9.52 -2.67
N ASP A 36 -19.98 -10.26 -3.66
CA ASP A 36 -19.14 -11.43 -3.45
C ASP A 36 -17.80 -11.04 -2.78
N LEU A 37 -17.39 -11.83 -1.79
CA LEU A 37 -16.18 -11.57 -0.99
C LEU A 37 -14.91 -11.64 -1.84
N PHE A 38 -14.87 -12.53 -2.83
CA PHE A 38 -13.72 -12.66 -3.72
C PHE A 38 -13.62 -11.45 -4.67
N LEU A 39 -14.74 -11.00 -5.22
CA LEU A 39 -14.81 -9.77 -6.01
C LEU A 39 -14.35 -8.56 -5.19
N PHE A 40 -14.89 -8.38 -3.98
CA PHE A 40 -14.50 -7.29 -3.08
C PHE A 40 -12.98 -7.27 -2.84
N LYS A 41 -12.41 -8.40 -2.42
CA LYS A 41 -10.96 -8.52 -2.17
C LYS A 41 -10.11 -8.27 -3.40
N THR A 42 -10.61 -8.64 -4.58
CA THR A 42 -9.92 -8.40 -5.86
C THR A 42 -9.90 -6.91 -6.17
N VAL A 43 -11.05 -6.22 -6.05
CA VAL A 43 -11.12 -4.76 -6.26
C VAL A 43 -10.20 -4.03 -5.28
N MET A 44 -10.21 -4.38 -4.00
CA MET A 44 -9.34 -3.75 -2.99
C MET A 44 -7.86 -3.93 -3.34
N LEU A 45 -7.47 -5.11 -3.80
CA LEU A 45 -6.10 -5.39 -4.25
C LEU A 45 -5.72 -4.54 -5.47
N LEU A 46 -6.61 -4.41 -6.46
CA LEU A 46 -6.37 -3.62 -7.66
C LEU A 46 -6.24 -2.12 -7.33
N VAL A 47 -7.18 -1.58 -6.54
CA VAL A 47 -7.18 -0.18 -6.12
C VAL A 47 -5.94 0.15 -5.29
N GLY A 48 -5.58 -0.72 -4.34
CA GLY A 48 -4.39 -0.54 -3.50
C GLY A 48 -3.10 -0.55 -4.32
N ASN A 49 -2.91 -1.55 -5.18
CA ASN A 49 -1.71 -1.63 -6.01
C ASN A 49 -1.64 -0.47 -7.02
N PHE A 50 -2.74 -0.11 -7.66
CA PHE A 50 -2.77 1.01 -8.61
C PHE A 50 -2.41 2.33 -7.94
N THR A 51 -3.02 2.60 -6.77
CA THR A 51 -2.70 3.77 -5.94
C THR A 51 -1.22 3.78 -5.55
N GLY A 52 -0.72 2.64 -5.05
CA GLY A 52 0.68 2.48 -4.68
C GLY A 52 1.64 2.74 -5.84
N CYS A 53 1.36 2.22 -7.03
CA CYS A 53 2.15 2.44 -8.23
C CYS A 53 2.21 3.93 -8.62
N ILE A 54 1.07 4.63 -8.64
CA ILE A 54 1.02 6.06 -8.98
C ILE A 54 1.81 6.89 -7.97
N LEU A 55 1.63 6.63 -6.68
CA LEU A 55 2.30 7.38 -5.62
C LEU A 55 3.81 7.09 -5.59
N LEU A 56 4.22 5.84 -5.83
CA LEU A 56 5.63 5.47 -5.97
C LEU A 56 6.27 6.13 -7.19
N ALA A 57 5.61 6.13 -8.34
CA ALA A 57 6.10 6.82 -9.53
C ALA A 57 6.26 8.33 -9.28
N SER A 58 5.25 8.97 -8.68
CA SER A 58 5.29 10.39 -8.30
C SER A 58 6.41 10.71 -7.31
N LEU A 59 6.67 9.81 -6.35
CA LEU A 59 7.78 9.95 -5.41
C LEU A 59 9.13 9.77 -6.11
N ALA A 60 9.28 8.74 -6.95
CA ALA A 60 10.51 8.42 -7.67
C ALA A 60 10.96 9.60 -8.55
N LEU A 61 10.03 10.26 -9.23
CA LEU A 61 10.31 11.45 -10.06
C LEU A 61 10.84 12.65 -9.27
N LYS A 62 10.60 12.71 -7.95
CA LYS A 62 11.04 13.81 -7.07
C LYS A 62 12.38 13.52 -6.38
N ILE A 63 12.86 12.28 -6.45
CA ILE A 63 14.12 11.89 -5.82
C ILE A 63 15.28 12.24 -6.75
N SER A 64 16.17 13.13 -6.29
CA SER A 64 17.42 13.42 -6.99
C SER A 64 18.50 12.39 -6.64
N GLY A 65 19.29 11.97 -7.62
CA GLY A 65 20.38 11.01 -7.43
C GLY A 65 19.91 9.57 -7.27
N LYS A 66 20.63 8.79 -6.43
CA LYS A 66 20.36 7.37 -6.17
C LYS A 66 19.04 7.19 -5.40
N LYS A 67 18.10 6.50 -6.02
CA LYS A 67 16.73 6.25 -5.57
C LYS A 67 16.55 4.90 -4.89
N PHE A 68 17.40 3.91 -5.16
CA PHE A 68 17.19 2.53 -4.68
C PHE A 68 16.99 2.45 -3.17
N SER A 69 17.94 2.97 -2.39
CA SER A 69 17.86 2.93 -0.93
C SER A 69 16.62 3.67 -0.41
N ILE A 70 16.27 4.81 -0.99
CA ILE A 70 15.11 5.61 -0.56
C ILE A 70 13.80 4.88 -0.87
N LEU A 71 13.67 4.28 -2.05
CA LEU A 71 12.45 3.56 -2.45
C LEU A 71 12.31 2.21 -1.75
N LEU A 72 13.42 1.52 -1.45
CA LEU A 72 13.39 0.32 -0.60
C LEU A 72 12.88 0.66 0.81
N SER A 73 13.43 1.70 1.45
CA SER A 73 12.92 2.18 2.74
C SER A 73 11.47 2.64 2.67
N THR A 74 11.05 3.26 1.56
CA THR A 74 9.65 3.65 1.33
C THR A 74 8.73 2.44 1.37
N GLY A 75 9.07 1.35 0.67
CA GLY A 75 8.26 0.12 0.66
C GLY A 75 8.13 -0.50 2.05
N LEU A 76 9.23 -0.53 2.83
CA LEU A 76 9.21 -1.01 4.21
C LEU A 76 8.35 -0.13 5.14
N ILE A 77 8.46 1.19 5.01
CA ILE A 77 7.66 2.14 5.79
C ILE A 77 6.17 2.00 5.44
N TRP A 78 5.82 1.87 4.16
CA TRP A 78 4.44 1.70 3.74
C TRP A 78 3.84 0.39 4.22
N LEU A 79 4.60 -0.71 4.16
CA LEU A 79 4.20 -1.99 4.74
C LEU A 79 3.86 -1.84 6.23
N ALA A 80 4.75 -1.20 7.00
CA ALA A 80 4.54 -0.99 8.43
C ALA A 80 3.31 -0.11 8.71
N ILE A 81 3.11 0.96 7.94
CA ILE A 81 1.92 1.83 8.07
C ILE A 81 0.64 1.03 7.78
N ASN A 82 0.60 0.28 6.68
CA ASN A 82 -0.61 -0.43 6.25
C ASN A 82 -0.95 -1.57 7.22
N TRP A 83 0.04 -2.33 7.68
CA TRP A 83 -0.19 -3.30 8.76
C TRP A 83 -0.64 -2.60 10.04
N GLY A 84 0.00 -1.51 10.45
CA GLY A 84 -0.40 -0.77 11.65
C GLY A 84 -1.86 -0.32 11.60
N LEU A 85 -2.27 0.29 10.48
CA LEU A 85 -3.65 0.74 10.27
C LEU A 85 -4.64 -0.43 10.21
N ASP A 86 -4.27 -1.53 9.57
CA ASP A 86 -5.12 -2.72 9.54
C ASP A 86 -5.30 -3.31 10.94
N PHE A 87 -4.24 -3.43 11.73
CA PHE A 87 -4.37 -3.92 13.11
C PHE A 87 -5.17 -2.97 14.01
N LEU A 88 -5.10 -1.66 13.78
CA LEU A 88 -5.83 -0.66 14.56
C LEU A 88 -7.31 -0.54 14.15
N ILE A 89 -7.63 -0.73 12.87
CA ILE A 89 -8.93 -0.39 12.30
C ILE A 89 -9.58 -1.60 11.63
N LEU A 90 -8.91 -2.19 10.63
CA LEU A 90 -9.52 -3.22 9.77
C LEU A 90 -9.73 -4.55 10.49
N LEU A 91 -8.77 -4.99 11.30
CA LEU A 91 -8.80 -6.27 12.02
C LEU A 91 -9.94 -6.28 13.07
N PRO A 92 -10.08 -5.26 13.94
CA PRO A 92 -11.25 -5.17 14.83
C PRO A 92 -12.58 -5.12 14.07
N MET A 93 -12.63 -4.39 12.95
CA MET A 93 -13.84 -4.22 12.15
C MET A 93 -14.25 -5.51 11.42
N SER A 94 -13.29 -6.27 10.91
CA SER A 94 -13.53 -7.49 10.13
C SER A 94 -13.87 -8.72 10.99
N LYS A 95 -13.61 -8.66 12.30
CA LYS A 95 -13.74 -9.80 13.25
C LYS A 95 -12.92 -11.03 12.85
N MET A 96 -11.92 -10.85 11.99
CA MET A 96 -10.99 -11.91 11.59
C MET A 96 -9.94 -12.14 12.68
N ASN A 97 -9.44 -13.36 12.80
CA ASN A 97 -8.22 -13.59 13.59
C ASN A 97 -6.97 -13.13 12.82
N ALA A 98 -5.86 -12.95 13.53
CA ALA A 98 -4.61 -12.45 12.93
C ALA A 98 -4.04 -13.37 11.84
N GLY A 99 -4.18 -14.69 11.99
CA GLY A 99 -3.68 -15.66 10.99
C GLY A 99 -4.43 -15.56 9.66
N ASP A 100 -5.75 -15.55 9.72
CA ASP A 100 -6.63 -15.35 8.57
C ASP A 100 -6.36 -14.01 7.90
N TYR A 101 -6.15 -12.96 8.70
CA TYR A 101 -5.77 -11.65 8.18
C TYR A 101 -4.47 -11.71 7.37
N PHE A 102 -3.40 -12.33 7.89
CA PHE A 102 -2.13 -12.38 7.16
C PHE A 102 -2.24 -13.15 5.84
N ILE A 103 -2.93 -14.29 5.85
CA ILE A 103 -3.12 -15.12 4.66
C ILE A 103 -3.95 -14.38 3.59
N GLN A 104 -5.01 -13.71 4.03
CA GLN A 104 -5.99 -13.14 3.09
C GLN A 104 -5.67 -11.70 2.69
N ILE A 105 -4.93 -10.95 3.51
CA ILE A 105 -4.69 -9.51 3.34
C ILE A 105 -3.21 -9.19 3.59
N GLY A 106 -2.68 -9.48 4.78
CA GLY A 106 -1.38 -8.98 5.23
C GLY A 106 -0.20 -9.30 4.30
N LEU A 107 -0.15 -10.51 3.73
CA LEU A 107 0.90 -10.92 2.78
C LEU A 107 0.83 -10.18 1.44
N ARG A 108 -0.34 -9.67 1.05
CA ARG A 108 -0.51 -8.95 -0.21
C ARG A 108 0.26 -7.64 -0.21
N TYR A 109 0.46 -7.02 0.96
CA TYR A 109 1.25 -5.78 1.08
C TYR A 109 2.75 -5.96 0.80
N LEU A 110 3.26 -7.20 0.71
CA LEU A 110 4.64 -7.43 0.27
C LEU A 110 4.89 -6.89 -1.15
N THR A 111 3.84 -6.72 -1.97
CA THR A 111 3.94 -6.05 -3.27
C THR A 111 4.51 -4.63 -3.15
N MET A 112 4.30 -3.94 -2.04
CA MET A 112 4.86 -2.60 -1.79
C MET A 112 6.39 -2.63 -1.83
N ILE A 113 7.02 -3.64 -1.21
CA ILE A 113 8.47 -3.80 -1.20
C ILE A 113 8.96 -4.19 -2.60
N PHE A 114 8.29 -5.14 -3.24
CA PHE A 114 8.70 -5.64 -4.55
C PHE A 114 8.65 -4.54 -5.61
N ILE A 115 7.56 -3.79 -5.66
CA ILE A 115 7.38 -2.71 -6.64
C ILE A 115 8.35 -1.56 -6.33
N SER A 116 8.46 -1.12 -5.07
CA SER A 116 9.31 0.02 -4.74
C SER A 116 10.79 -0.26 -4.97
N SER A 117 11.27 -1.45 -4.59
CA SER A 117 12.66 -1.87 -4.82
C SER A 117 12.97 -2.04 -6.30
N THR A 118 12.03 -2.59 -7.08
CA THR A 118 12.19 -2.73 -8.54
C THR A 118 12.29 -1.37 -9.21
N ILE A 119 11.40 -0.42 -8.89
CA ILE A 119 11.45 0.95 -9.44
C ILE A 119 12.78 1.62 -9.06
N GLY A 120 13.20 1.50 -7.81
CA GLY A 120 14.48 2.05 -7.35
C GLY A 120 15.69 1.47 -8.08
N TRP A 121 15.69 0.16 -8.33
CA TRP A 121 16.79 -0.51 -9.01
C TRP A 121 16.89 -0.12 -10.49
N VAL A 122 15.76 -0.09 -11.20
CA VAL A 122 15.70 0.32 -12.61
C VAL A 122 16.09 1.79 -12.77
N THR A 123 15.56 2.68 -11.93
CA THR A 123 15.84 4.11 -12.04
C THR A 123 17.30 4.45 -11.76
N ASP A 124 17.96 3.77 -10.81
CA ASP A 124 19.39 3.97 -10.57
C ASP A 124 20.26 3.46 -11.72
N ARG A 125 19.87 2.36 -12.36
CA ARG A 125 20.61 1.86 -13.54
C ARG A 125 20.40 2.72 -14.78
N SER A 126 19.24 3.35 -14.93
CA SER A 126 18.96 4.23 -16.07
C SER A 126 19.78 5.53 -16.07
N ILE A 127 20.22 5.98 -14.89
CA ILE A 127 21.04 7.20 -14.73
C ILE A 127 22.53 6.93 -15.01
N ASN A 128 22.97 5.67 -14.89
CA ASN A 128 24.37 5.27 -15.10
C ASN A 128 24.66 4.78 -16.52
N LYS A 129 23.75 5.02 -17.47
CA LYS A 129 23.96 4.82 -18.92
C LYS A 129 24.10 6.18 -19.59
#